data_AF-A0A399EIE0-F1
#
_entry.id   AF-A0A399EIE0-F1
#
_cell.length_a   1.000
_cell.length_b   1.000
_cell.length_c   1.000
_cell.angle_alpha   90.00
_cell.angle_beta   90.00
_cell.angle_gamma   90.00
#
_symmetry.space_group_name_H-M   'P 1'
#
loop_
_entity.id
_entity.type
_entity.pdbx_description
1 polymer ?
#
loop_
_entity_poly.entity_id
_entity_poly.type
_entity_poly.pdbx_seq_one_letter_code
_entity_poly.pdbx_strand_id
1 'polypeptide(L)'
;MRKLWLAFPLALLLAACTITIDISQGRIPGLYVKILGYETEYQDSKGRSYICDNTFTTGRYNFRFEGDLDRWESVFVGQTTGERSTVSTYVYGDNTYVENPPGYIQVNFAFGPGTAPYLVGGQQMSKIVVVPTPNIIGYTQLELTFYNSAGSSGKVLLKGIPVIDNCPNP
;
A
#
# COMPACT_ATOMS: atom_id res chain seq x y z
N MET A 1 56.75 4.32 -29.35
CA MET A 1 55.56 3.44 -29.51
C MET A 1 54.75 3.51 -28.23
N ARG A 2 53.43 3.51 -28.39
CA ARG A 2 52.40 3.99 -27.44
C ARG A 2 51.75 2.79 -26.74
N LYS A 3 51.24 3.02 -25.52
CA LYS A 3 50.14 2.27 -24.84
C LYS A 3 50.54 0.94 -24.17
N LEU A 4 49.94 0.50 -23.05
CA LEU A 4 48.63 0.79 -22.46
C LEU A 4 48.69 0.54 -20.94
N TRP A 5 48.07 1.43 -20.16
CA TRP A 5 47.91 1.32 -18.71
C TRP A 5 46.77 0.35 -18.36
N LEU A 6 47.00 -0.55 -17.40
CA LEU A 6 45.96 -1.32 -16.70
C LEU A 6 45.34 -0.43 -15.61
N ALA A 7 44.05 -0.15 -15.72
CA ALA A 7 43.25 0.36 -14.61
C ALA A 7 41.85 -0.27 -14.68
N PHE A 8 41.61 -1.24 -13.81
CA PHE A 8 40.29 -1.66 -13.39
C PHE A 8 39.76 -0.62 -12.40
N PRO A 9 38.51 -0.15 -12.55
CA PRO A 9 37.63 -0.12 -11.38
C PRO A 9 36.23 -0.63 -11.75
N LEU A 10 35.74 -1.60 -10.99
CA LEU A 10 34.86 -1.40 -9.84
C LEU A 10 33.39 -1.45 -10.30
N ALA A 11 32.88 -2.66 -10.40
CA ALA A 11 31.47 -2.93 -10.60
C ALA A 11 30.68 -2.42 -9.38
N LEU A 12 29.89 -1.35 -9.59
CA LEU A 12 28.88 -0.90 -8.66
C LEU A 12 27.81 -1.99 -8.55
N LEU A 13 27.83 -2.75 -7.46
CA LEU A 13 26.71 -3.58 -7.03
C LEU A 13 25.56 -2.65 -6.59
N LEU A 14 24.61 -2.43 -7.50
CA LEU A 14 23.29 -1.89 -7.19
C LEU A 14 22.57 -2.90 -6.28
N ALA A 15 22.80 -2.79 -4.97
CA ALA A 15 21.94 -3.37 -3.96
C ALA A 15 20.63 -2.54 -3.92
N ALA A 16 19.77 -2.75 -4.91
CA ALA A 16 18.37 -2.44 -4.79
C ALA A 16 17.83 -3.33 -3.67
N CYS A 17 17.71 -2.78 -2.46
CA CYS A 17 16.96 -3.40 -1.39
C CYS A 17 15.49 -3.33 -1.78
N THR A 18 15.06 -4.29 -2.61
CA THR A 18 13.66 -4.53 -2.92
C THR A 18 13.02 -4.99 -1.61
N ILE A 19 12.30 -4.10 -0.94
CA ILE A 19 11.40 -4.53 0.12
C ILE A 19 10.40 -5.45 -0.54
N THR A 20 10.49 -6.73 -0.19
CA THR A 20 9.59 -7.76 -0.69
C THR A 20 8.26 -7.51 -0.01
N ILE A 21 7.30 -6.95 -0.75
CA ILE A 21 5.91 -6.93 -0.31
C ILE A 21 5.44 -8.38 -0.39
N ASP A 22 5.21 -8.99 0.77
CA ASP A 22 4.70 -10.36 0.87
C ASP A 22 3.21 -10.37 0.46
N ILE A 23 2.95 -10.77 -0.78
CA ILE A 23 1.60 -10.91 -1.34
C ILE A 23 1.14 -12.35 -1.11
N SER A 24 0.36 -12.57 -0.05
CA SER A 24 -0.33 -13.86 0.12
C SER A 24 -1.47 -13.96 -0.90
N GLN A 25 -1.33 -14.77 -1.96
CA GLN A 25 -2.40 -14.99 -2.92
C GLN A 25 -3.51 -15.87 -2.30
N GLY A 26 -4.72 -15.31 -2.13
CA GLY A 26 -5.90 -16.09 -1.81
C GLY A 26 -6.40 -16.80 -3.07
N ARG A 27 -6.34 -18.13 -3.11
CA ARG A 27 -6.91 -18.90 -4.23
C ARG A 27 -8.41 -19.12 -3.97
N ILE A 28 -9.26 -18.48 -4.77
CA ILE A 28 -10.71 -18.62 -4.72
C ILE A 28 -11.14 -19.49 -5.91
N PRO A 29 -11.98 -20.52 -5.74
CA PRO A 29 -12.47 -21.30 -6.88
C PRO A 29 -13.11 -20.40 -7.94
N GLY A 30 -12.64 -20.49 -9.17
CA GLY A 30 -13.17 -19.70 -10.30
C GLY A 30 -12.81 -18.21 -10.30
N LEU A 31 -11.95 -17.75 -9.38
CA LEU A 31 -11.52 -16.36 -9.29
C LEU A 31 -10.00 -16.29 -8.99
N TYR A 32 -9.27 -15.68 -9.91
CA TYR A 32 -7.85 -15.37 -9.74
C TYR A 32 -7.67 -13.87 -9.56
N VAL A 33 -6.90 -13.47 -8.55
CA VAL A 33 -6.64 -12.06 -8.25
C VAL A 33 -5.14 -11.83 -8.11
N LYS A 34 -4.65 -10.76 -8.72
CA LYS A 34 -3.28 -10.29 -8.64
C LYS A 34 -3.26 -8.81 -8.24
N ILE A 35 -2.70 -8.51 -7.08
CA ILE A 35 -2.42 -7.12 -6.69
C ILE A 35 -1.31 -6.58 -7.57
N LEU A 36 -1.53 -5.39 -8.11
CA LEU A 36 -0.62 -4.75 -9.06
C LEU A 36 0.15 -3.61 -8.40
N GLY A 37 -0.46 -2.88 -7.47
CA GLY A 37 0.23 -1.79 -6.79
C GLY A 37 -0.59 -1.10 -5.71
N TYR A 38 0.14 -0.29 -4.95
CA TYR A 38 -0.35 0.63 -3.93
C TYR A 38 0.50 1.89 -4.00
N GLU A 39 -0.14 3.04 -3.98
CA GLU A 39 0.54 4.32 -3.94
C GLU A 39 -0.27 5.38 -3.19
N THR A 40 0.45 6.35 -2.65
CA THR A 40 -0.06 7.55 -1.99
C THR A 40 0.59 8.78 -2.63
N GLU A 41 -0.02 9.94 -2.43
CA GLU A 41 0.57 11.22 -2.85
C GLU A 41 1.92 11.51 -2.17
N TYR A 42 2.17 10.90 -1.01
CA TYR A 42 3.47 10.98 -0.34
C TYR A 42 4.35 9.78 -0.64
N GLN A 43 5.58 10.06 -1.07
CA GLN A 43 6.61 9.06 -1.35
C GLN A 43 7.96 9.50 -0.77
N ASP A 44 8.80 8.54 -0.42
CA ASP A 44 10.17 8.84 0.00
C ASP A 44 11.10 8.97 -1.22
N SER A 45 12.37 9.28 -0.97
CA SER A 45 13.38 9.43 -2.05
C SER A 45 13.63 8.14 -2.85
N LYS A 46 13.09 7.00 -2.42
CA LYS A 46 13.16 5.71 -3.11
C LYS A 46 11.84 5.35 -3.80
N GLY A 47 10.85 6.25 -3.81
CA GLY A 47 9.53 6.03 -4.40
C GLY A 47 8.61 5.15 -3.55
N ARG A 48 8.90 4.94 -2.26
CA ARG A 48 8.06 4.14 -1.37
C ARG A 48 6.94 5.00 -0.81
N SER A 49 5.70 4.59 -1.04
CA SER A 49 4.52 5.25 -0.50
C SER A 49 4.35 5.03 1.01
N TYR A 50 3.87 6.08 1.69
CA TYR A 50 3.57 6.08 3.12
C TYR A 50 2.31 6.90 3.42
N ILE A 51 1.69 6.62 4.56
CA ILE A 51 0.51 7.34 5.05
C ILE A 51 0.96 8.39 6.06
N CYS A 52 0.41 9.59 5.96
CA CYS A 52 0.63 10.65 6.91
C CYS A 52 -0.49 10.67 7.96
N ASP A 53 -0.08 10.74 9.22
CA ASP A 53 -1.00 10.88 10.34
C ASP A 53 -1.24 12.36 10.69
N ASN A 54 -0.28 13.24 10.42
CA ASN A 54 -0.40 14.68 10.74
C ASN A 54 -1.09 15.53 9.66
N THR A 55 -1.36 14.96 8.50
CA THR A 55 -1.98 15.67 7.36
C THR A 55 -2.86 14.71 6.57
N PHE A 56 -3.68 15.27 5.67
CA PHE A 56 -4.51 14.47 4.77
C PHE A 56 -3.63 13.61 3.86
N THR A 57 -4.00 12.36 3.68
CA THR A 57 -3.36 11.41 2.76
C THR A 57 -4.38 10.89 1.77
N THR A 58 -4.16 11.11 0.49
CA THR A 58 -4.83 10.41 -0.61
C THR A 58 -3.94 9.33 -1.20
N GLY A 59 -4.58 8.29 -1.73
CA GLY A 59 -3.88 7.26 -2.46
C GLY A 59 -4.80 6.36 -3.26
N ARG A 60 -4.20 5.35 -3.86
CA ARG A 60 -4.90 4.31 -4.60
C ARG A 60 -4.21 2.97 -4.46
N TYR A 61 -4.99 1.90 -4.54
CA TYR A 61 -4.48 0.57 -4.81
C TYR A 61 -5.15 0.02 -6.06
N ASN A 62 -4.48 -0.92 -6.71
CA ASN A 62 -4.99 -1.57 -7.90
C ASN A 62 -4.70 -3.06 -7.92
N PHE A 63 -5.62 -3.79 -8.53
CA PHE A 63 -5.52 -5.23 -8.74
C PHE A 63 -6.10 -5.60 -10.10
N ARG A 64 -5.66 -6.74 -10.61
CA ARG A 64 -6.27 -7.41 -11.75
C ARG A 64 -6.93 -8.68 -11.29
N PHE A 65 -8.06 -9.01 -11.89
CA PHE A 65 -8.71 -10.29 -11.66
C PHE A 65 -9.10 -10.97 -12.96
N GLU A 66 -9.28 -12.29 -12.88
CA GLU A 66 -9.82 -13.13 -13.93
C GLU A 66 -10.85 -14.09 -13.31
N GLY A 67 -12.01 -14.24 -13.95
CA GLY A 67 -13.08 -15.11 -13.47
C GLY A 67 -14.21 -14.36 -12.77
N ASP A 68 -14.86 -15.04 -11.83
CA ASP A 68 -16.12 -14.63 -11.21
C ASP A 68 -15.89 -13.80 -9.94
N LEU A 69 -15.77 -12.48 -10.09
CA LEU A 69 -15.73 -11.54 -8.98
C LEU A 69 -17.15 -10.98 -8.73
N ASP A 70 -17.66 -11.17 -7.51
CA ASP A 70 -18.94 -10.60 -7.06
C ASP A 70 -18.71 -9.29 -6.31
N ARG A 71 -17.85 -9.33 -5.29
CA ARG A 71 -17.51 -8.17 -4.45
C ARG A 71 -16.16 -8.32 -3.79
N TRP A 72 -15.64 -7.23 -3.25
CA TRP A 72 -14.50 -7.25 -2.35
C TRP A 72 -14.63 -6.25 -1.22
N GLU A 73 -13.94 -6.54 -0.12
CA GLU A 73 -13.85 -5.71 1.07
C GLU A 73 -12.42 -5.24 1.23
N SER A 74 -12.26 -3.95 1.53
CA SER A 74 -10.95 -3.33 1.72
C SER A 74 -10.86 -2.73 3.10
N VAL A 75 -9.88 -3.21 3.86
CA VAL A 75 -9.69 -2.81 5.25
C VAL A 75 -8.22 -2.52 5.48
N PHE A 76 -7.90 -1.33 5.95
CA PHE A 76 -6.58 -1.07 6.49
C PHE A 76 -6.55 -1.46 7.97
N VAL A 77 -5.49 -2.16 8.35
CA VAL A 77 -5.30 -2.69 9.70
C VAL A 77 -3.94 -2.25 10.21
N GLY A 78 -3.91 -1.59 11.38
CA GLY A 78 -2.66 -1.31 12.07
C GLY A 78 -1.97 -2.63 12.42
N GLN A 79 -0.74 -2.87 11.95
CA GLN A 79 -0.08 -4.17 12.09
C GLN A 79 0.17 -4.57 13.56
N THR A 80 0.35 -3.57 14.43
CA THR A 80 0.62 -3.79 15.86
C THR A 80 -0.66 -3.81 16.70
N THR A 81 -1.62 -2.93 16.45
CA THR A 81 -2.86 -2.85 17.26
C THR A 81 -4.02 -3.67 16.77
N GLY A 82 -4.02 -4.05 15.49
CA GLY A 82 -5.20 -4.63 14.86
C GLY A 82 -6.36 -3.64 14.70
N GLU A 83 -6.15 -2.35 14.96
CA GLU A 83 -7.18 -1.33 14.70
C GLU A 83 -7.55 -1.34 13.22
N ARG A 84 -8.85 -1.37 12.93
CA ARG A 84 -9.39 -1.55 11.59
C ARG A 84 -10.04 -0.26 11.13
N SER A 85 -9.54 0.29 10.03
CA SER A 85 -10.25 1.31 9.26
C SER A 85 -10.80 0.64 8.00
N THR A 86 -12.10 0.36 8.01
CA THR A 86 -12.79 -0.13 6.81
C THR A 86 -12.79 0.98 5.77
N VAL A 87 -12.18 0.72 4.61
CA VAL A 87 -12.22 1.66 3.48
C VAL A 87 -13.61 1.64 2.88
N SER A 88 -14.07 0.45 2.49
CA SER A 88 -15.39 0.19 1.90
C SER A 88 -15.57 -1.29 1.53
N THR A 89 -16.81 -1.65 1.26
CA THR A 89 -17.19 -2.85 0.49
C THR A 89 -17.57 -2.40 -0.91
N TYR A 90 -17.09 -3.11 -1.93
CA TYR A 90 -17.32 -2.78 -3.33
C TYR A 90 -17.97 -3.98 -4.02
N VAL A 91 -19.08 -3.75 -4.72
CA VAL A 91 -19.71 -4.76 -5.57
C VAL A 91 -19.21 -4.56 -6.99
N TYR A 92 -18.80 -5.65 -7.65
CA TYR A 92 -18.37 -5.59 -9.04
C TYR A 92 -19.55 -5.27 -9.96
N GLY A 93 -19.35 -4.31 -10.86
CA GLY A 93 -20.38 -3.69 -11.70
C GLY A 93 -20.83 -2.30 -11.22
N ASP A 94 -20.44 -1.87 -10.02
CA ASP A 94 -20.80 -0.56 -9.48
C ASP A 94 -19.87 0.58 -9.92
N ASN A 95 -20.31 1.83 -9.73
CA ASN A 95 -19.57 3.03 -10.10
C ASN A 95 -18.66 3.59 -8.97
N THR A 96 -18.29 2.76 -7.98
CA THR A 96 -17.54 3.18 -6.77
C THR A 96 -16.02 3.01 -6.90
N TYR A 97 -15.56 2.53 -8.05
CA TYR A 97 -14.17 2.29 -8.39
C TYR A 97 -13.94 2.62 -9.87
N VAL A 98 -12.68 2.67 -10.29
CA VAL A 98 -12.33 2.86 -11.70
C VAL A 98 -11.95 1.50 -12.29
N GLU A 99 -12.66 1.09 -13.33
CA GLU A 99 -12.30 -0.08 -14.15
C GLU A 99 -11.86 0.35 -15.53
N ASN A 100 -10.58 0.11 -15.83
CA ASN A 100 -10.02 0.34 -17.17
C ASN A 100 -8.59 -0.25 -17.25
N PRO A 101 -8.31 -1.27 -18.07
CA PRO A 101 -9.23 -2.05 -18.93
C PRO A 101 -10.15 -2.99 -18.13
N PRO A 102 -11.08 -3.73 -18.77
CA PRO A 102 -11.87 -4.76 -18.09
C PRO A 102 -11.00 -5.73 -17.28
N GLY A 103 -11.42 -6.02 -16.05
CA GLY A 103 -10.67 -6.86 -15.12
C GLY A 103 -9.53 -6.13 -14.38
N TYR A 104 -9.26 -4.86 -14.67
CA TYR A 104 -8.35 -4.00 -13.89
C TYR A 104 -9.16 -3.04 -13.02
N ILE A 105 -8.97 -3.14 -11.71
CA ILE A 105 -9.67 -2.31 -10.73
C ILE A 105 -8.68 -1.38 -10.05
N GLN A 106 -9.02 -0.09 -10.02
CA GLN A 106 -8.36 0.91 -9.19
C GLN A 106 -9.36 1.47 -8.19
N VAL A 107 -8.94 1.52 -6.93
CA VAL A 107 -9.71 2.10 -5.84
C VAL A 107 -8.92 3.22 -5.20
N ASN A 108 -9.55 4.38 -5.09
CA ASN A 108 -8.99 5.52 -4.38
C ASN A 108 -9.40 5.44 -2.90
N PHE A 109 -8.53 5.90 -2.02
CA PHE A 109 -8.80 6.02 -0.58
C PHE A 109 -8.24 7.34 -0.07
N ALA A 110 -8.71 7.75 1.10
CA ALA A 110 -8.17 8.90 1.79
C ALA A 110 -8.23 8.72 3.31
N PHE A 111 -7.27 9.33 4.00
CA PHE A 111 -7.20 9.46 5.45
C PHE A 111 -7.10 10.93 5.83
N GLY A 112 -7.95 11.36 6.75
CA GLY A 112 -7.79 12.65 7.41
C GLY A 112 -6.66 12.64 8.44
N PRO A 113 -6.21 13.82 8.90
CA PRO A 113 -5.26 13.91 10.01
C PRO A 113 -5.78 13.14 11.25
N GLY A 114 -4.91 12.34 11.88
CA GLY A 114 -5.21 11.54 13.06
C GLY A 114 -6.14 10.34 12.81
N THR A 115 -6.42 10.01 11.55
CA THR A 115 -7.29 8.87 11.18
C THR A 115 -6.53 7.77 10.44
N ALA A 116 -5.20 7.89 10.35
CA ALA A 116 -4.39 6.83 9.79
C ALA A 116 -4.59 5.56 10.65
N PRO A 117 -4.90 4.40 10.04
CA PRO A 117 -5.08 3.14 10.76
C PRO A 117 -3.74 2.70 11.36
N TYR A 118 -3.50 3.18 12.58
CA TYR A 118 -2.25 3.11 13.33
C TYR A 118 -2.54 2.61 14.75
N LEU A 119 -1.52 2.05 15.42
CA LEU A 119 -1.18 2.44 16.79
C LEU A 119 0.13 1.74 17.25
N VAL A 120 0.97 2.52 17.90
CA VAL A 120 1.74 2.12 19.07
C VAL A 120 1.06 2.84 20.23
N GLY A 121 0.68 2.11 21.27
CA GLY A 121 -0.28 2.53 22.30
C GLY A 121 -0.20 4.01 22.72
N GLY A 122 -1.24 4.77 22.40
CA GLY A 122 -1.62 6.00 23.10
C GLY A 122 -0.66 7.19 23.00
N GLN A 123 0.13 7.33 21.92
CA GLN A 123 0.94 8.54 21.76
C GLN A 123 0.15 9.68 21.10
N GLN A 124 0.08 10.80 21.82
CA GLN A 124 -0.37 12.10 21.32
C GLN A 124 0.41 12.50 20.07
N MET A 125 -0.26 13.16 19.13
CA MET A 125 0.35 13.74 17.94
C MET A 125 1.62 14.50 18.32
N SER A 126 2.76 14.09 17.77
CA SER A 126 3.98 14.86 17.86
C SER A 126 3.74 16.22 17.23
N LYS A 127 4.07 17.29 17.97
CA LYS A 127 4.02 18.67 17.50
C LYS A 127 4.73 18.78 16.15
N ILE A 128 4.11 19.48 15.18
CA ILE A 128 4.66 19.76 13.85
C ILE A 128 6.01 20.46 14.02
N VAL A 129 7.09 19.68 14.02
CA VAL A 129 8.45 20.16 13.85
C VAL A 129 8.82 19.77 12.43
N VAL A 130 9.35 20.72 11.66
CA VAL A 130 9.94 20.41 10.35
C VAL A 130 11.19 19.57 10.63
N VAL A 131 11.01 18.25 10.76
CA VAL A 131 12.10 17.32 10.95
C VAL A 131 12.53 16.86 9.55
N PRO A 132 13.82 17.01 9.18
CA PRO A 132 14.31 16.64 7.86
C PRO A 132 14.32 15.12 7.61
N THR A 133 13.87 14.31 8.56
CA THR A 133 13.83 12.85 8.45
C THR A 133 12.42 12.36 8.81
N PRO A 134 11.76 11.59 7.93
CA PRO A 134 10.44 11.03 8.23
C PRO A 134 10.48 10.16 9.49
N ASN A 135 9.59 10.44 10.43
CA ASN A 135 9.46 9.71 11.68
C ASN A 135 8.37 8.65 11.52
N ILE A 136 8.79 7.41 11.27
CA ILE A 136 7.87 6.29 11.14
C ILE A 136 7.35 5.93 12.53
N ILE A 137 6.07 6.18 12.77
CA ILE A 137 5.41 5.84 14.03
C ILE A 137 4.97 4.37 14.02
N GLY A 138 4.69 3.80 12.84
CA GLY A 138 4.52 2.35 12.69
C GLY A 138 4.06 1.94 11.30
N TYR A 139 3.31 0.83 11.24
CA TYR A 139 2.95 0.19 9.98
C TYR A 139 1.48 -0.23 9.93
N THR A 140 0.92 -0.13 8.73
CA THR A 140 -0.41 -0.59 8.36
C THR A 140 -0.28 -1.72 7.33
N GLN A 141 -1.28 -2.58 7.28
CA GLN A 141 -1.50 -3.48 6.15
C GLN A 141 -2.87 -3.22 5.52
N LEU A 142 -2.96 -3.34 4.20
CA LEU A 142 -4.23 -3.40 3.49
C LEU A 142 -4.64 -4.87 3.35
N GLU A 143 -5.77 -5.23 3.96
CA GLU A 143 -6.44 -6.51 3.78
C GLU A 143 -7.51 -6.36 2.70
N LEU A 144 -7.43 -7.20 1.68
CA LEU A 144 -8.41 -7.30 0.62
C LEU A 144 -9.06 -8.68 0.72
N THR A 145 -10.36 -8.72 0.95
CA THR A 145 -11.14 -9.98 0.95
C THR A 145 -12.03 -9.99 -0.26
N PHE A 146 -11.82 -10.94 -1.17
CA PHE A 146 -12.58 -11.08 -2.41
C PHE A 146 -13.61 -12.19 -2.25
N TYR A 147 -14.75 -12.03 -2.92
CA TYR A 147 -15.87 -12.98 -2.91
C TYR A 147 -16.29 -13.28 -4.35
N ASN A 148 -16.61 -14.54 -4.65
CA ASN A 148 -17.26 -14.94 -5.91
C ASN A 148 -18.79 -15.05 -5.75
N SER A 149 -19.53 -15.21 -6.84
CA SER A 149 -20.99 -15.28 -6.82
C SER A 149 -21.54 -16.50 -6.06
N ALA A 150 -20.72 -17.55 -5.93
CA ALA A 150 -21.00 -18.74 -5.13
C ALA A 150 -20.76 -18.55 -3.62
N GLY A 151 -20.28 -17.38 -3.18
CA GLY A 151 -20.02 -17.05 -1.77
C GLY A 151 -18.68 -17.55 -1.23
N SER A 152 -17.81 -18.13 -2.07
CA SER A 152 -16.44 -18.45 -1.67
C SER A 152 -15.61 -17.18 -1.54
N SER A 153 -14.73 -17.14 -0.54
CA SER A 153 -13.91 -15.95 -0.27
C SER A 153 -12.43 -16.28 -0.12
N GLY A 154 -11.59 -15.29 -0.40
CA GLY A 154 -10.14 -15.37 -0.21
C GLY A 154 -9.56 -14.03 0.16
N LYS A 155 -8.51 -14.04 0.99
CA LYS A 155 -7.85 -12.84 1.49
C LYS A 155 -6.48 -12.65 0.86
N VAL A 156 -6.17 -11.43 0.48
CA VAL A 156 -4.84 -10.97 0.09
C VAL A 156 -4.41 -9.84 1.02
N LEU A 157 -3.14 -9.85 1.40
CA LEU A 157 -2.55 -8.86 2.29
C LEU A 157 -1.47 -8.07 1.56
N LEU A 158 -1.51 -6.75 1.70
CA LEU A 158 -0.41 -5.85 1.36
C LEU A 158 0.14 -5.30 2.68
N LYS A 159 1.31 -5.78 3.10
CA LYS A 159 1.90 -5.49 4.41
C LYS A 159 2.95 -4.39 4.35
N GLY A 160 3.25 -3.78 5.49
CA GLY A 160 4.42 -2.93 5.68
C GLY A 160 4.28 -1.52 5.10
N ILE A 161 3.06 -0.98 5.05
CA ILE A 161 2.80 0.41 4.64
C ILE A 161 3.21 1.31 5.82
N PRO A 162 4.24 2.16 5.71
CA PRO A 162 4.68 3.02 6.81
C PRO A 162 3.65 4.12 7.10
N VAL A 163 3.48 4.44 8.38
CA VAL A 163 2.72 5.62 8.86
C VAL A 163 3.68 6.61 9.51
N ILE A 164 3.53 7.89 9.17
CA ILE A 164 4.48 8.96 9.50
C ILE A 164 3.73 10.15 10.15
N ASP A 165 4.25 10.70 11.25
CA ASP A 165 3.61 11.81 12.01
C ASP A 165 4.16 13.20 11.72
N ASN A 166 5.14 13.31 10.82
CA ASN A 166 5.84 14.55 10.51
C ASN A 166 5.95 14.80 9.00
N CYS A 167 4.93 14.39 8.25
CA CYS A 167 4.90 14.63 6.82
C CYS A 167 4.95 16.13 6.51
N PRO A 168 5.64 16.53 5.42
CA PRO A 168 5.63 17.90 4.95
C PRO A 168 4.20 18.30 4.58
N ASN A 169 3.80 19.51 4.96
CA ASN A 169 2.55 20.09 4.44
C ASN A 169 2.74 20.38 2.94
N PRO A 170 1.76 20.06 2.09
CA PRO A 170 1.79 20.41 0.67
C PRO A 170 1.86 21.92 0.42
#